data_AF-A0A2W0AKC4-F1
#
_entry.id   AF-A0A2W0AKC4-F1
#
_cell.length_a   1.000
_cell.length_b   1.000
_cell.length_c   1.000
_cell.angle_alpha   90.00
_cell.angle_beta   90.00
_cell.angle_gamma   90.00
#
_symmetry.space_group_name_H-M   'P 1'
#
loop_
_entity.id
_entity.type
_entity.pdbx_description
1 polymer ?
#
loop_
_entity_poly.entity_id
_entity_poly.type
_entity_poly.pdbx_seq_one_letter_code
_entity_poly.pdbx_strand_id
1 'polypeptide(L)'
;MNINRLAAFTVFASSALLLQLAPKANSDVQPQWQTIDQLCGQLELAAPKKKRIIVNGKAELRLYTAYLETATMTLYPAISRDKQCCDGKPIATTQSRKHGAFEFEGVQPGAYWLRVQKNELTCLIPIRITHDFDRKACQCPSVGRSIVVDSSPPKIKTRIR
;
A
#
# COMPACT_ATOMS: atom_id res chain seq x y z
N MET A 1 22.59 -86.95 2.03
CA MET A 1 23.29 -86.00 2.90
C MET A 1 22.84 -84.59 2.54
N ASN A 2 22.45 -83.83 3.56
CA ASN A 2 22.11 -82.40 3.58
C ASN A 2 23.08 -81.56 2.71
N ILE A 3 22.78 -80.33 2.25
CA ILE A 3 22.53 -79.12 3.04
C ILE A 3 21.97 -77.99 2.12
N ASN A 4 20.93 -77.28 2.62
CA ASN A 4 20.50 -75.87 2.48
C ASN A 4 20.36 -75.19 1.10
N ARG A 5 19.16 -74.73 0.71
CA ARG A 5 18.49 -73.45 1.11
C ARG A 5 19.35 -72.20 0.87
N LEU A 6 18.92 -71.35 -0.07
CA LEU A 6 18.72 -69.90 0.17
C LEU A 6 17.98 -69.27 -1.03
N ALA A 7 16.73 -68.91 -0.77
CA ALA A 7 15.97 -67.96 -1.56
C ALA A 7 16.53 -66.54 -1.29
N ALA A 8 16.75 -65.76 -2.34
CA ALA A 8 17.03 -64.33 -2.21
C ALA A 8 15.94 -63.55 -2.93
N PHE A 9 15.07 -62.96 -2.10
CA PHE A 9 14.00 -62.04 -2.48
C PHE A 9 14.58 -60.80 -3.15
N THR A 10 14.16 -60.52 -4.38
CA THR A 10 14.36 -59.22 -5.02
C THR A 10 13.39 -58.22 -4.41
N VAL A 11 13.91 -57.35 -3.55
CA VAL A 11 13.19 -56.19 -3.01
C VAL A 11 13.08 -55.15 -4.11
N PHE A 12 11.85 -54.88 -4.57
CA PHE A 12 11.55 -53.70 -5.39
C PHE A 12 11.63 -52.46 -4.49
N ALA A 13 12.73 -51.70 -4.60
CA ALA A 13 12.82 -50.37 -4.01
C ALA A 13 11.99 -49.39 -4.85
N SER A 14 10.73 -49.19 -4.46
CA SER A 14 9.84 -48.17 -5.02
C SER A 14 10.46 -46.79 -4.84
N SER A 15 10.94 -46.21 -5.94
CA SER A 15 11.43 -44.84 -5.98
C SER A 15 10.25 -43.88 -5.84
N ALA A 16 9.99 -43.42 -4.62
CA ALA A 16 9.09 -42.30 -4.37
C ALA A 16 9.82 -41.00 -4.72
N LEU A 17 9.69 -40.58 -5.98
CA LEU A 17 10.11 -39.25 -6.43
C LEU A 17 9.17 -38.21 -5.79
N LEU A 18 9.56 -37.66 -4.65
CA LEU A 18 8.90 -36.49 -4.06
C LEU A 18 9.12 -35.29 -4.98
N LEU A 19 8.15 -34.99 -5.85
CA LEU A 19 8.06 -33.67 -6.49
C LEU A 19 7.77 -32.64 -5.39
N GLN A 20 8.82 -31.96 -4.94
CA GLN A 20 8.68 -30.70 -4.22
C GLN A 20 8.09 -29.67 -5.18
N LEU A 21 6.77 -29.44 -5.10
CA LEU A 21 6.15 -28.23 -5.61
C LEU A 21 6.63 -27.08 -4.72
N ALA A 22 7.79 -26.51 -5.04
CA ALA A 22 8.15 -25.20 -4.51
C ALA A 22 7.09 -24.20 -4.99
N PRO A 23 6.46 -23.40 -4.11
CA PRO A 23 5.63 -22.31 -4.56
C PRO A 23 6.50 -21.34 -5.34
N LYS A 24 6.21 -21.20 -6.64
CA LYS A 24 6.76 -20.14 -7.49
C LYS A 24 6.22 -18.79 -7.00
N ALA A 25 6.79 -18.25 -5.93
CA ALA A 25 6.79 -16.80 -5.71
C ALA A 25 7.83 -16.23 -6.70
N ASN A 26 7.60 -15.21 -7.51
CA ASN A 26 6.56 -14.20 -7.54
C ASN A 26 6.40 -13.81 -9.01
N SER A 27 5.17 -13.61 -9.45
CA SER A 27 4.89 -12.90 -10.69
C SER A 27 5.58 -11.53 -10.64
N ASP A 28 6.19 -11.11 -11.75
CA ASP A 28 6.74 -9.77 -11.99
C ASP A 28 5.60 -8.73 -11.96
N VAL A 29 5.04 -8.45 -10.77
CA VAL A 29 3.96 -7.47 -10.60
C VAL A 29 4.57 -6.09 -10.77
N GLN A 30 4.39 -5.54 -11.97
CA GLN A 30 4.82 -4.19 -12.29
C GLN A 30 4.07 -3.17 -11.41
N PRO A 31 4.77 -2.19 -10.82
CA PRO A 31 4.13 -1.16 -10.01
C PRO A 31 3.16 -0.32 -10.83
N GLN A 32 1.96 -0.11 -10.29
CA GLN A 32 0.95 0.74 -10.92
C GLN A 32 1.19 2.21 -10.57
N TRP A 33 1.97 2.91 -11.39
CA TRP A 33 2.24 4.34 -11.25
C TRP A 33 0.96 5.18 -11.33
N GLN A 34 0.77 6.07 -10.36
CA GLN A 34 -0.38 6.97 -10.29
C GLN A 34 0.05 8.42 -10.51
N THR A 35 -0.60 9.11 -11.44
CA THR A 35 -0.29 10.52 -11.77
C THR A 35 -1.14 11.46 -10.93
N ILE A 36 -0.49 12.45 -10.31
CA ILE A 36 -1.13 13.48 -9.49
C ILE A 36 -0.58 14.86 -9.86
N ASP A 37 -1.38 15.89 -9.60
CA ASP A 37 -0.94 17.28 -9.76
C ASP A 37 0.08 17.65 -8.68
N GLN A 38 -0.27 17.45 -7.42
CA GLN A 38 0.55 17.76 -6.26
C GLN A 38 0.24 16.80 -5.11
N LEU A 39 1.19 16.64 -4.18
CA LEU A 39 1.10 15.66 -3.10
C LEU A 39 0.52 16.26 -1.82
N CYS A 40 -0.81 16.39 -1.80
CA CYS A 40 -1.55 16.79 -0.60
C CYS A 40 -3.00 16.29 -0.61
N GLY A 41 -3.66 16.33 0.54
CA GLY A 41 -5.05 15.90 0.67
C GLY A 41 -5.30 15.17 1.98
N GLN A 42 -6.06 14.08 1.92
CA GLN A 42 -6.48 13.29 3.08
C GLN A 42 -6.01 11.82 2.97
N LEU A 43 -5.50 11.24 4.06
CA LEU A 43 -5.29 9.81 4.17
C LEU A 43 -6.52 9.10 4.74
N GLU A 44 -6.94 8.03 4.07
CA GLU A 44 -8.17 7.31 4.38
C GLU A 44 -7.94 5.78 4.32
N LEU A 45 -8.72 5.05 5.11
CA LEU A 45 -8.92 3.61 4.95
C LEU A 45 -10.17 3.35 4.08
N ALA A 46 -10.16 2.24 3.34
CA ALA A 46 -11.23 1.83 2.46
C ALA A 46 -12.49 1.49 3.26
N ALA A 47 -12.32 0.80 4.39
CA ALA A 47 -13.41 0.48 5.30
C ALA A 47 -13.80 1.69 6.16
N PRO A 48 -15.07 2.14 6.16
CA PRO A 48 -15.50 3.25 7.00
C PRO A 48 -15.52 2.88 8.48
N LYS A 49 -15.39 3.89 9.34
CA LYS A 49 -15.55 3.76 10.80
C LYS A 49 -17.02 3.81 11.17
N LYS A 50 -17.47 2.87 12.00
CA LYS A 50 -18.82 2.88 12.58
C LYS A 50 -18.81 3.67 13.90
N LYS A 51 -19.76 4.58 14.09
CA LYS A 51 -19.97 5.28 15.37
C LYS A 51 -21.44 5.24 15.75
N ARG A 52 -21.70 4.97 17.03
CA ARG A 52 -23.03 5.12 17.63
C ARG A 52 -23.20 6.59 18.01
N ILE A 53 -24.28 7.22 17.55
CA ILE A 53 -24.65 8.60 17.87
C ILE A 53 -26.08 8.63 18.43
N ILE A 54 -26.44 9.72 19.10
CA ILE A 54 -27.81 9.94 19.57
C ILE A 54 -28.47 10.99 18.68
N VAL A 55 -29.61 10.65 18.09
CA VAL A 55 -30.44 11.55 17.27
C VAL A 55 -31.84 11.51 17.87
N ASN A 56 -32.33 12.65 18.35
CA ASN A 56 -33.65 12.77 18.99
C ASN A 56 -33.89 11.73 20.12
N GLY A 57 -32.88 11.52 20.97
CA GLY A 57 -32.93 10.57 22.08
C GLY A 57 -32.78 9.09 21.68
N LYS A 58 -32.70 8.77 20.39
CA LYS A 58 -32.52 7.40 19.89
C LYS A 58 -31.07 7.16 19.47
N ALA A 59 -30.52 6.00 19.87
CA ALA A 59 -29.20 5.57 19.42
C ALA A 59 -29.25 5.08 17.97
N GLU A 60 -28.44 5.67 17.11
CA GLU A 60 -28.26 5.30 15.71
C GLU A 60 -26.80 4.95 15.42
N LEU A 61 -26.58 3.99 14.51
CA LEU A 61 -25.24 3.69 14.00
C LEU A 61 -25.04 4.44 12.68
N ARG A 62 -23.98 5.25 12.60
CA ARG A 62 -23.58 5.92 11.36
C ARG A 62 -22.19 5.51 10.91
N LEU A 63 -22.02 5.47 9.59
CA LEU A 63 -20.73 5.24 8.93
C LEU A 63 -20.06 6.58 8.69
N TYR A 64 -18.79 6.66 9.01
CA TYR A 64 -17.94 7.83 8.80
C TYR A 64 -16.67 7.41 8.06
N THR A 65 -16.09 8.32 7.29
CA THR A 65 -14.76 8.10 6.71
C THR A 65 -13.75 7.75 7.81
N ALA A 66 -12.98 6.69 7.57
CA ALA A 66 -11.90 6.29 8.47
C ALA A 66 -10.62 7.00 8.05
N TYR A 67 -10.40 8.20 8.59
CA TYR A 67 -9.17 8.94 8.35
C TYR A 67 -7.99 8.31 9.07
N LEU A 68 -6.83 8.32 8.41
CA LEU A 68 -5.58 7.88 9.00
C LEU A 68 -4.80 9.09 9.53
N GLU A 69 -5.03 9.43 10.79
CA GLU A 69 -4.34 10.53 11.48
C GLU A 69 -3.01 10.04 12.07
N THR A 70 -2.03 10.93 12.22
CA THR A 70 -0.70 10.66 12.80
C THR A 70 0.04 9.49 12.12
N ALA A 71 -0.20 9.30 10.81
CA ALA A 71 0.57 8.43 9.96
C ALA A 71 1.80 9.19 9.46
N THR A 72 2.94 8.50 9.37
CA THR A 72 4.15 9.06 8.78
C THR A 72 4.13 8.79 7.29
N MET A 73 4.34 9.83 6.50
CA MET A 73 4.56 9.69 5.06
C MET A 73 5.97 10.12 4.73
N THR A 74 6.69 9.23 4.06
CA THR A 74 8.07 9.45 3.63
C THR A 74 8.14 9.32 2.12
N LEU A 75 8.71 10.33 1.47
CA LEU A 75 8.86 10.39 0.03
C LEU A 75 10.29 10.01 -0.35
N TYR A 76 10.43 9.08 -1.28
CA TYR A 76 11.71 8.61 -1.80
C TYR A 76 11.82 8.95 -3.29
N PRO A 77 13.02 9.34 -3.76
CA PRO A 77 13.22 9.58 -5.18
C PRO A 77 13.04 8.26 -5.95
N ALA A 78 12.53 8.36 -7.16
CA ALA A 78 12.34 7.21 -8.02
C ALA A 78 12.52 7.59 -9.49
N ILE A 79 12.60 6.57 -10.33
CA ILE A 79 12.45 6.68 -11.77
C ILE A 79 11.32 5.76 -12.20
N SER A 80 10.60 6.11 -13.28
CA SER A 80 9.38 5.37 -13.66
C SER A 80 9.60 3.92 -14.11
N ARG A 81 10.85 3.49 -14.23
CA ARG A 81 11.22 2.09 -14.50
C ARG A 81 11.52 1.28 -13.24
N ASP A 82 11.53 1.92 -12.07
CA ASP A 82 11.75 1.22 -10.81
C ASP A 82 10.61 0.24 -10.55
N LYS A 83 11.00 -1.01 -10.26
CA LYS A 83 10.07 -2.06 -9.87
C LYS A 83 9.85 -2.13 -8.37
N GLN A 84 10.76 -1.53 -7.58
CA GLN A 84 10.77 -1.60 -6.13
C GLN A 84 11.10 -0.22 -5.55
N CYS A 85 10.57 0.03 -4.36
CA CYS A 85 11.04 1.08 -3.47
C CYS A 85 12.14 0.47 -2.58
N CYS A 86 13.10 1.17 -2.00
CA CYS A 86 13.32 2.60 -1.85
C CYS A 86 14.85 2.82 -1.84
N ASP A 87 15.53 2.72 -2.98
CA ASP A 87 17.00 2.57 -3.04
C ASP A 87 17.80 3.87 -2.76
N GLY A 88 17.23 4.81 -2.00
CA GLY A 88 17.83 6.11 -1.74
C GLY A 88 17.42 6.73 -0.41
N LYS A 89 18.06 7.86 -0.07
CA LYS A 89 17.67 8.66 1.09
C LYS A 89 16.29 9.28 0.86
N PRO A 90 15.44 9.38 1.90
CA PRO A 90 14.17 10.07 1.78
C PRO A 90 14.41 11.55 1.46
N ILE A 91 13.60 12.10 0.56
CA ILE A 91 13.66 13.51 0.18
C ILE A 91 12.82 14.40 1.11
N ALA A 92 11.74 13.85 1.66
CA ALA A 92 10.84 14.57 2.55
C ALA A 92 10.08 13.59 3.44
N THR A 93 9.73 14.04 4.62
CA THR A 93 8.86 13.32 5.56
C THR A 93 7.84 14.30 6.12
N THR A 94 6.59 13.87 6.20
CA THR A 94 5.51 14.61 6.86
C THR A 94 4.65 13.66 7.69
N GLN A 95 3.73 14.21 8.48
CA GLN A 95 2.76 13.44 9.23
C GLN A 95 1.34 13.92 8.94
N SER A 96 0.41 12.98 8.79
CA SER A 96 -1.00 13.32 8.66
C SER A 96 -1.55 13.90 9.98
N ARG A 97 -2.37 14.93 9.86
CA ARG A 97 -3.02 15.64 10.95
C ARG A 97 -4.46 15.13 11.12
N LYS A 98 -5.28 15.89 11.85
CA LYS A 98 -6.72 15.65 12.01
C LYS A 98 -7.40 15.47 10.65
N HIS A 99 -8.36 14.55 10.57
CA HIS A 99 -9.05 14.16 9.34
C HIS A 99 -8.11 13.68 8.23
N GLY A 100 -6.97 13.09 8.62
CA GLY A 100 -5.97 12.54 7.72
C GLY A 100 -5.26 13.60 6.86
N ALA A 101 -5.41 14.89 7.17
CA ALA A 101 -4.91 15.97 6.33
C ALA A 101 -3.40 15.98 6.24
N PHE A 102 -2.84 16.19 5.05
CA PHE A 102 -1.41 16.31 4.83
C PHE A 102 -1.05 17.16 3.62
N GLU A 103 0.20 17.65 3.61
CA GLU A 103 0.82 18.33 2.48
C GLU A 103 2.33 18.04 2.45
N PHE A 104 2.88 17.95 1.25
CA PHE A 104 4.32 17.96 0.98
C PHE A 104 4.68 19.26 0.26
N GLU A 105 5.41 20.13 0.95
CA GLU A 105 5.86 21.41 0.39
C GLU A 105 7.22 21.25 -0.30
N GLY A 106 7.46 22.03 -1.36
CA GLY A 106 8.77 22.09 -2.03
C GLY A 106 9.18 20.82 -2.80
N VAL A 107 8.26 19.89 -3.02
CA VAL A 107 8.49 18.71 -3.87
C VAL A 107 8.31 19.10 -5.33
N GLN A 108 9.35 18.89 -6.12
CA GLN A 108 9.34 19.16 -7.56
C GLN A 108 8.55 18.08 -8.34
N PRO A 109 8.09 18.39 -9.57
CA PRO A 109 7.57 17.40 -10.49
C PRO A 109 8.58 16.27 -10.73
N GLY A 110 8.10 15.03 -10.74
CA GLY A 110 8.96 13.86 -10.84
C GLY A 110 8.29 12.55 -10.47
N ALA A 111 9.07 11.47 -10.55
CA ALA A 111 8.65 10.15 -10.10
C ALA A 111 9.16 9.91 -8.68
N TYR A 112 8.28 9.38 -7.83
CA TYR A 112 8.57 9.11 -6.42
C TYR A 112 7.90 7.84 -5.95
N TRP A 113 8.45 7.29 -4.87
CA TRP A 113 7.73 6.35 -4.02
C TRP A 113 7.28 7.05 -2.75
N LEU A 114 5.98 7.02 -2.50
CA LEU A 114 5.39 7.44 -1.24
C LEU A 114 5.23 6.23 -0.33
N ARG A 115 5.94 6.23 0.79
CA ARG A 115 5.75 5.27 1.86
C ARG A 115 4.83 5.86 2.92
N VAL A 116 3.73 5.20 3.24
CA VAL A 116 2.83 5.56 4.34
C VAL A 116 2.95 4.51 5.43
N GLN A 117 3.14 4.95 6.69
CA GLN A 117 3.31 4.08 7.85
C GLN A 117 2.41 4.50 9.01
N LYS A 118 1.69 3.53 9.57
CA LYS A 118 0.93 3.70 10.81
C LYS A 118 0.79 2.38 11.54
N ASN A 119 1.40 2.26 12.72
CA ASN A 119 1.46 1.00 13.47
C ASN A 119 2.03 -0.11 12.57
N GLU A 120 1.30 -1.22 12.40
CA GLU A 120 1.67 -2.33 11.51
C GLU A 120 1.35 -2.08 10.03
N LEU A 121 0.56 -1.05 9.71
CA LEU A 121 0.25 -0.69 8.33
C LEU A 121 1.47 -0.03 7.68
N THR A 122 1.99 -0.66 6.63
CA THR A 122 2.96 -0.06 5.71
C THR A 122 2.44 -0.19 4.29
N CYS A 123 2.42 0.94 3.57
CA CYS A 123 1.91 1.04 2.20
C CYS A 123 2.94 1.77 1.34
N LEU A 124 3.18 1.27 0.13
CA LEU A 124 4.10 1.87 -0.86
C LEU A 124 3.30 2.24 -2.10
N ILE A 125 3.40 3.50 -2.51
CA ILE A 125 2.61 4.04 -3.62
C ILE A 125 3.57 4.69 -4.62
N PRO A 126 3.73 4.14 -5.83
CA PRO A 126 4.51 4.75 -6.89
C PRO A 126 3.70 5.90 -7.50
N ILE A 127 4.22 7.12 -7.44
CA ILE A 127 3.52 8.33 -7.86
C ILE A 127 4.34 9.14 -8.86
N ARG A 128 3.64 9.80 -9.78
CA ARG A 128 4.21 10.82 -10.66
C ARG A 128 3.55 12.16 -10.33
N ILE A 129 4.34 13.09 -9.83
CA ILE A 129 3.92 14.47 -9.56
C ILE A 129 4.16 15.28 -10.82
N THR A 130 3.16 16.05 -11.25
CA THR A 130 3.19 16.77 -12.54
C THR A 130 3.34 18.27 -12.40
N HIS A 131 3.06 18.83 -11.24
CA HIS A 131 3.12 20.27 -10.98
C HIS A 131 3.89 20.56 -9.69
N ASP A 132 4.47 21.74 -9.61
CA ASP A 132 5.01 22.26 -8.36
C ASP A 132 3.89 22.40 -7.32
N PHE A 133 4.26 22.32 -6.05
CA PHE A 133 3.31 22.52 -4.95
C PHE A 133 2.70 23.93 -4.99
N ASP A 134 1.37 24.00 -5.01
CA ASP A 134 0.60 25.23 -4.84
C ASP A 134 -0.34 25.08 -3.65
N ARG A 135 -0.02 25.80 -2.56
CA ARG A 135 -0.80 25.82 -1.33
C ARG A 135 -2.25 26.20 -1.57
N LYS A 136 -2.55 27.15 -2.45
CA LYS A 136 -3.93 27.58 -2.75
C LYS A 136 -4.71 26.47 -3.43
N ALA A 137 -4.11 25.82 -4.43
CA ALA A 137 -4.72 24.68 -5.12
C ALA A 137 -4.88 23.46 -4.18
N CYS A 138 -3.96 23.30 -3.23
CA CYS A 138 -4.02 22.25 -2.22
C CYS A 138 -5.17 22.45 -1.21
N GLN A 139 -5.39 23.71 -0.81
CA GLN A 139 -6.45 24.11 0.12
C GLN A 139 -7.78 24.40 -0.57
N CYS A 140 -7.86 24.25 -1.89
CA CYS A 140 -9.07 24.52 -2.66
C CYS A 140 -10.21 23.57 -2.24
N PRO A 141 -11.31 24.07 -1.65
CA PRO A 141 -12.37 23.22 -1.14
C PRO A 141 -13.13 22.48 -2.25
N SER A 142 -13.11 23.01 -3.47
CA SER A 142 -13.71 22.43 -4.67
C SER A 142 -12.94 21.22 -5.21
N VAL A 143 -11.72 20.94 -4.71
CA VAL A 143 -10.92 19.78 -5.16
C VAL A 143 -10.59 18.90 -3.96
N GLY A 144 -11.29 17.77 -3.84
CA GLY A 144 -10.99 16.74 -2.86
C GLY A 144 -9.90 15.80 -3.38
N ARG A 145 -8.79 15.67 -2.64
CA ARG A 145 -7.74 14.69 -2.88
C ARG A 145 -7.68 13.70 -1.71
N SER A 146 -7.75 12.40 -1.97
CA SER A 146 -7.57 11.39 -0.93
C SER A 146 -6.73 10.19 -1.37
N ILE A 147 -5.98 9.63 -0.44
CA ILE A 147 -5.19 8.41 -0.63
C ILE A 147 -5.81 7.32 0.24
N VAL A 148 -6.26 6.24 -0.41
CA VAL A 148 -6.83 5.04 0.22
C VAL A 148 -5.73 4.00 0.37
N VAL A 149 -5.19 3.87 1.58
CA VAL A 149 -3.88 3.23 1.81
C VAL A 149 -3.94 1.70 2.01
N ASP A 150 -5.09 1.14 2.36
CA ASP A 150 -5.34 -0.28 2.64
C ASP A 150 -6.02 -1.01 1.48
N SER A 151 -6.15 -0.34 0.33
CA SER A 151 -6.61 -0.98 -0.91
C SER A 151 -5.46 -1.69 -1.63
N SER A 152 -5.78 -2.71 -2.44
CA SER A 152 -4.80 -3.44 -3.25
C SER A 152 -5.15 -3.32 -4.75
N PRO A 153 -4.38 -2.56 -5.55
CA PRO A 153 -3.31 -1.65 -5.11
C PRO A 153 -3.89 -0.40 -4.40
N PRO A 154 -3.07 0.33 -3.62
CA PRO A 154 -3.45 1.60 -3.01
C PRO A 154 -3.93 2.60 -4.06
N LYS A 155 -4.91 3.44 -3.73
CA LYS A 155 -5.55 4.32 -4.71
C LYS A 155 -5.50 5.78 -4.30
N ILE A 156 -5.13 6.64 -5.24
CA ILE A 156 -5.28 8.08 -5.13
C ILE A 156 -6.55 8.52 -5.87
N LYS A 157 -7.36 9.35 -5.22
CA LYS A 157 -8.62 9.86 -5.75
C LYS A 157 -8.57 11.39 -5.77
N THR A 158 -8.89 11.97 -6.92
CA THR A 158 -9.16 13.39 -7.06
C THR A 158 -10.62 13.57 -7.47
N ARG A 159 -11.35 14.45 -6.78
CA ARG A 159 -12.77 14.71 -7.00
C ARG A 159 -13.02 16.21 -7.04
N ILE A 160 -13.81 16.66 -8.00
CA ILE A 160 -14.38 18.01 -7.98
C ILE A 160 -15.63 17.94 -7.09
N ARG A 161 -15.75 18.88 -6.15
CA ARG A 161 -16.88 18.98 -5.20
C ARG A 161 -17.85 20.08 -5.60
#